data_AF-A0A968MPQ2-F1
#
_entry.id   AF-A0A968MPQ2-F1
#
_cell.length_a   1.000
_cell.length_b   1.000
_cell.length_c   1.000
_cell.angle_alpha   90.00
_cell.angle_beta   90.00
_cell.angle_gamma   90.00
#
_symmetry.space_group_name_H-M   'P 1'
#
loop_
_entity.id
_entity.type
_entity.pdbx_description
1 polymer ?
#
loop_
_entity_poly.entity_id
_entity_poly.type
_entity_poly.pdbx_seq_one_letter_code
_entity_poly.pdbx_strand_id
1 'polypeptide(L)' 'MRISNLNGKVLSDKTCEINNSQFTIGVEDLNNGLYIIMVKSGADIYYSKFVIVKD' A
#
# COMPACT_ATOMS: atom_id res chain seq x y z
N MET A 1 -3.27 6.86 -0.21
CA MET A 1 -2.63 5.56 -0.47
C MET A 1 -2.73 4.71 0.79
N ARG A 2 -3.22 3.49 0.67
CA ARG A 2 -3.41 2.54 1.77
C ARG A 2 -2.75 1.21 1.42
N ILE A 3 -2.11 0.58 2.39
CA ILE A 3 -1.66 -0.81 2.31
C ILE A 3 -2.34 -1.62 3.39
N SER A 4 -2.83 -2.80 3.03
CA SER A 4 -3.43 -3.75 3.96
C SER A 4 -2.99 -5.18 3.65
N ASN A 5 -3.07 -6.06 4.65
CA ASN A 5 -3.04 -7.50 4.40
C ASN A 5 -4.42 -7.99 3.93
N LEU A 6 -4.53 -9.29 3.60
CA LEU A 6 -5.78 -9.91 3.13
C LEU A 6 -6.91 -9.92 4.18
N ASN A 7 -6.59 -9.82 5.46
CA ASN A 7 -7.57 -9.76 6.54
C ASN A 7 -8.11 -8.33 6.73
N GLY A 8 -7.72 -7.39 5.88
CA GLY A 8 -8.12 -5.99 5.97
C GLY A 8 -7.37 -5.17 7.03
N LYS A 9 -6.37 -5.75 7.71
CA LYS A 9 -5.52 -4.99 8.64
C LYS A 9 -4.74 -3.95 7.84
N VAL A 10 -4.97 -2.68 8.14
CA VAL A 10 -4.24 -1.56 7.55
C VAL A 10 -2.86 -1.47 8.18
N LEU A 11 -1.84 -1.35 7.32
CA LEU A 11 -0.43 -1.30 7.70
C LEU A 11 0.17 0.08 7.41
N SER A 12 -0.35 0.75 6.38
CA SER A 12 -0.02 2.13 6.07
C SER A 12 -1.24 2.82 5.49
N ASP A 13 -1.48 4.07 5.89
CA ASP A 13 -2.47 4.95 5.30
C ASP A 13 -1.90 6.36 5.25
N LYS A 14 -1.76 6.90 4.03
CA LYS A 14 -1.16 8.21 3.77
C LYS A 14 -2.01 8.99 2.79
N THR A 15 -2.26 10.25 3.11
CA THR A 15 -2.82 11.24 2.19
C THR A 15 -1.69 12.15 1.73
N CYS A 16 -1.70 12.50 0.45
CA CYS A 16 -0.66 13.32 -0.17
C CYS A 16 -1.27 14.18 -1.27
N GLU A 17 -0.65 15.33 -1.51
CA GLU A 17 -0.97 16.16 -2.67
C GLU A 17 -0.34 15.56 -3.93
N ILE A 18 -1.03 15.72 -5.07
CA ILE A 18 -0.67 15.14 -6.38
C ILE A 18 0.69 15.65 -6.89
N ASN A 19 1.24 16.69 -6.27
CA ASN A 19 2.50 17.32 -6.61
C ASN A 19 3.70 16.36 -6.44
N ASN A 20 3.55 15.26 -5.70
CA ASN A 20 4.58 14.23 -5.52
C ASN A 20 4.46 13.13 -6.58
N SER A 21 5.45 13.02 -7.46
CA SER A 21 5.52 11.98 -8.50
C SER A 21 5.94 10.60 -7.98
N GLN A 22 6.46 10.51 -6.75
CA GLN A 22 6.98 9.27 -6.18
C GLN A 22 6.60 9.12 -4.70
N PHE A 23 6.26 7.88 -4.32
CA PHE A 23 6.02 7.48 -2.93
C PHE A 23 6.90 6.29 -2.59
N THR A 24 7.64 6.39 -1.50
CA THR A 24 8.42 5.28 -0.95
C THR A 24 7.72 4.74 0.29
N ILE A 25 7.66 3.42 0.39
CA ILE A 25 7.09 2.71 1.51
C ILE A 25 8.15 1.73 1.99
N GLY A 26 8.58 1.90 3.24
CA GLY A 26 9.37 0.89 3.93
C GLY A 26 8.53 -0.36 4.15
N VAL A 27 9.06 -1.50 3.71
CA VAL A 27 8.41 -2.82 3.86
C VAL A 27 9.23 -3.74 4.77
N GLU A 28 10.29 -3.23 5.36
CA GLU A 28 11.20 -3.93 6.27
C GLU A 28 10.49 -4.54 7.49
N ASP A 29 9.40 -3.95 7.96
CA ASP A 29 8.64 -4.47 9.11
C ASP A 29 7.48 -5.40 8.71
N LEU A 30 7.27 -5.62 7.41
CA LEU A 30 6.18 -6.46 6.92
C LEU A 30 6.60 -7.92 6.82
N ASN A 31 5.80 -8.84 7.36
CA ASN A 31 6.09 -10.27 7.29
C ASN A 31 5.87 -10.83 5.87
N ASN A 32 6.34 -12.05 5.63
CA ASN A 32 6.02 -12.78 4.40
C ASN A 32 4.50 -12.90 4.25
N GLY A 33 3.99 -12.63 3.05
CA GLY A 33 2.56 -12.70 2.79
C GLY A 33 2.09 -11.87 1.61
N LEU A 34 0.77 -11.95 1.38
CA LEU A 34 0.08 -11.20 0.33
C LEU A 34 -0.53 -9.91 0.89
N TYR A 35 -0.31 -8.82 0.17
CA TYR A 35 -0.72 -7.47 0.53
C TYR A 35 -1.46 -6.80 -0.62
N ILE A 36 -2.26 -5.80 -0.28
CA ILE A 36 -3.02 -4.97 -1.20
C ILE A 36 -2.53 -3.54 -1.04
N ILE A 37 -2.18 -2.89 -2.14
CA ILE A 37 -1.99 -1.44 -2.20
C ILE A 37 -3.18 -0.81 -2.90
N MET A 38 -3.68 0.28 -2.36
CA MET A 38 -4.81 1.04 -2.88
C MET A 38 -4.46 2.53 -2.92
N VAL A 39 -4.75 3.20 -4.04
CA VAL A 39 -4.63 4.64 -4.19
C VAL A 39 -5.99 5.19 -4.57
N LYS A 40 -6.49 6.13 -3.79
CA LYS A 40 -7.72 6.87 -4.08
C LYS A 40 -7.34 8.26 -4.57
N SER A 41 -7.87 8.66 -5.73
CA SER A 41 -7.73 10.01 -6.29
C SER A 41 -9.10 10.52 -6.70
N GLY A 42 -9.66 11.48 -5.95
CA GLY A 42 -11.04 11.91 -6.13
C GLY A 42 -12.04 10.75 -6.00
N ALA A 43 -12.77 10.45 -7.08
CA ALA A 43 -13.72 9.34 -7.15
C ALA A 43 -13.06 8.01 -7.59
N ASP A 44 -11.84 8.07 -8.14
CA ASP A 44 -11.17 6.89 -8.69
C ASP A 44 -10.43 6.10 -7.61
N ILE A 45 -10.46 4.77 -7.76
CA ILE A 45 -9.74 3.84 -6.91
C ILE A 45 -8.88 2.93 -7.79
N TYR A 46 -7.56 2.99 -7.58
CA TYR A 46 -6.56 2.12 -8.18
C TYR A 46 -6.10 1.12 -7.13
N TYR A 47 -5.95 -0.15 -7.49
CA TYR A 47 -5.45 -1.15 -6.56
C TYR A 47 -4.56 -2.18 -7.25
N SER A 48 -3.65 -2.76 -6.48
CA SER A 48 -2.81 -3.87 -6.90
C SER A 48 -2.55 -4.82 -5.73
N LYS A 49 -2.15 -6.04 -6.05
CA LYS A 49 -1.74 -7.07 -5.09
C LYS A 49 -0.26 -7.37 -5.27
N PHE A 50 0.46 -7.51 -4.17
CA PHE A 50 1.88 -7.85 -4.18
C PHE A 50 2.20 -8.79 -3.03
N VAL A 51 3.25 -9.61 -3.22
CA VAL A 51 3.72 -10.56 -2.21
C VAL A 51 5.05 -10.06 -1.68
N ILE A 52 5.21 -10.11 -0.35
CA ILE A 52 6.51 -9.98 0.29
C ILE A 52 7.02 -11.39 0.59
N VAL A 53 8.24 -11.67 0.13
CA VAL A 53 8.99 -12.89 0.43
C VAL A 53 10.35 -12.44 0.95
N LYS A 54 10.64 -12.77 2.20
CA LYS A 54 11.91 -12.57 2.89
C LYS A 54 12.55 -13.93 3.13
N ASP A 55 13.87 -13.95 3.01
CA ASP A 55 14.75 -15.06 3.39
C ASP A 55 14.91 -15.18 4.90
#